data_AF-U7MSX1-F1
#
_entry.id   AF-U7MSX1-F1
#
_cell.length_a   1.000
_cell.length_b   1.000
_cell.length_c   1.000
_cell.angle_alpha   90.00
_cell.angle_beta   90.00
_cell.angle_gamma   90.00
#
_symmetry.space_group_name_H-M   'P 1'
#
loop_
_entity.id
_entity.type
_entity.pdbx_description
1 polymer ?
#
loop_
_entity_poly.entity_id
_entity_poly.type
_entity_poly.pdbx_seq_one_letter_code
_entity_poly.pdbx_strand_id
1 'polypeptide(L)' 'MEIPSAHFGRKAHRVVPDDAIVRVELRLPAPFVAKLSTESAKRGCSMSHVMTQWLSEAGRFRGDDSQGAGGASVT' A
#
# COMPACT_ATOMS: atom_id res chain seq x y z
N MET A 1 -7.93 14.19 3.45
CA MET A 1 -8.40 13.20 4.46
C MET A 1 -7.65 13.36 5.79
N GLU A 2 -8.34 13.29 6.93
CA GLU A 2 -7.69 13.26 8.25
C GLU A 2 -7.36 11.80 8.63
N ILE A 3 -6.08 11.52 8.94
CA ILE A 3 -5.66 10.19 9.41
C ILE A 3 -5.62 10.22 10.94
N PRO A 4 -6.50 9.45 11.64
CA PRO A 4 -6.51 9.42 13.09
C PRO A 4 -5.17 8.94 13.64
N SER A 5 -4.77 9.44 14.80
CA SER A 5 -3.56 9.02 15.50
C SER A 5 -3.67 7.58 16.02
N ALA A 6 -3.37 6.61 15.16
CA ALA A 6 -3.41 5.19 15.48
C ALA A 6 -2.14 4.77 16.24
N HIS A 7 -2.06 5.08 17.54
CA HIS A 7 -1.34 4.36 18.61
C HIS A 7 0.12 3.85 18.39
N PHE A 8 0.78 4.23 17.28
CA PHE A 8 2.17 3.97 16.96
C PHE A 8 2.76 5.23 16.29
N GLY A 9 3.71 5.88 16.98
CA GLY A 9 4.40 7.10 16.52
C GLY A 9 3.88 8.42 17.12
N ARG A 10 4.74 9.46 17.17
CA ARG A 10 4.48 10.72 17.89
C ARG A 10 3.17 11.38 17.44
N LYS A 11 2.38 11.78 18.45
CA LYS A 11 1.06 12.45 18.43
C LYS A 11 0.92 13.63 17.45
N ALA A 12 0.89 13.38 16.16
CA ALA A 12 0.53 14.40 15.18
C ALA A 12 -0.52 13.81 14.24
N HIS A 13 -1.75 14.34 14.33
CA HIS A 13 -2.74 14.16 13.29
C HIS A 13 -2.12 14.67 11.98
N ARG A 14 -1.93 13.78 11.01
CA ARG A 14 -1.42 14.16 9.68
C ARG A 14 -2.63 14.30 8.77
N VAL A 15 -2.94 15.54 8.39
CA VAL A 15 -3.85 15.82 7.29
C VAL A 15 -3.08 15.54 6.01
N VAL A 16 -3.62 14.66 5.18
CA VAL A 16 -3.01 14.26 3.91
C VAL A 16 -3.98 14.61 2.78
N PRO A 17 -3.51 15.20 1.66
CA PRO A 17 -4.34 15.37 0.46
C PRO A 17 -4.95 14.04 0.00
N ASP A 18 -6.12 14.09 -0.62
CA ASP A 18 -6.85 12.87 -1.02
C ASP A 18 -6.15 12.10 -2.16
N ASP A 19 -5.29 12.79 -2.91
CA ASP A 19 -4.48 12.27 -4.01
C ASP A 19 -3.07 11.82 -3.58
N ALA A 20 -2.69 12.02 -2.31
CA ALA A 20 -1.35 11.73 -1.86
C ALA A 20 -1.14 10.25 -1.51
N ILE A 21 0.01 9.71 -1.93
CA ILE A 21 0.44 8.35 -1.61
C ILE A 21 1.04 8.33 -0.19
N VAL A 22 0.43 7.53 0.70
CA VAL A 22 0.91 7.34 2.08
C VAL A 22 1.64 6.01 2.23
N ARG A 23 2.84 6.06 2.82
CA ARG A 23 3.56 4.84 3.21
C ARG A 23 3.16 4.44 4.63
N VAL A 24 2.69 3.21 4.78
CA VAL A 24 2.30 2.62 6.06
C VAL A 24 3.22 1.45 6.38
N GLU A 25 3.69 1.38 7.63
CA GLU A 25 4.43 0.22 8.14
C GLU A 25 3.44 -0.78 8.74
N LEU A 26 3.54 -2.05 8.34
CA LEU A 26 2.63 -3.12 8.77
C LEU A 26 3.42 -4.22 9.48
N ARG A 27 2.92 -4.64 10.66
CA ARG A 27 3.39 -5.84 11.34
C ARG A 27 2.44 -6.98 11.03
N LEU A 28 2.92 -7.98 10.30
CA LEU A 28 2.14 -9.12 9.85
C LEU A 28 2.70 -10.41 10.47
N PRO A 29 1.85 -11.41 10.76
CA PRO A 29 2.33 -12.73 11.15
C PRO A 29 3.24 -13.33 10.07
N ALA A 30 4.30 -14.02 10.48
CA ALA A 30 5.26 -14.63 9.56
C ALA A 30 4.63 -15.51 8.46
N PRO A 31 3.59 -16.34 8.76
CA PRO A 31 2.92 -17.12 7.71
C PRO A 31 2.24 -16.26 6.65
N PHE A 32 1.77 -15.07 7.01
CA PHE A 32 1.16 -14.15 6.07
C PHE A 32 2.21 -13.52 5.16
N VAL A 33 3.37 -13.13 5.72
CA VAL A 33 4.52 -12.63 4.94
C VAL A 33 5.01 -13.69 3.95
N ALA A 34 5.04 -14.96 4.36
CA ALA A 34 5.40 -16.06 3.46
C ALA A 34 4.42 -16.17 2.27
N LYS A 35 3.10 -16.16 2.53
CA LYS A 35 2.08 -16.16 1.47
C LYS A 35 2.22 -14.97 0.52
N LEU A 36 2.43 -13.77 1.07
CA LEU A 36 2.62 -12.54 0.29
C LEU A 36 3.86 -12.63 -0.61
N SER A 37 4.96 -13.17 -0.08
CA SER A 37 6.21 -13.38 -0.82
C SER A 37 6.04 -14.40 -1.94
N THR A 38 5.39 -15.54 -1.68
CA THR A 38 5.12 -16.56 -2.70
C THR A 38 4.29 -15.99 -3.85
N GLU A 39 3.26 -15.22 -3.52
CA GLU A 39 2.37 -14.68 -4.55
C GLU A 39 3.02 -13.55 -5.36
N SER A 40 3.86 -12.74 -4.71
CA SER A 40 4.73 -11.75 -5.36
C SER A 40 5.69 -12.41 -6.37
N ALA A 41 6.36 -13.50 -5.97
CA ALA A 41 7.25 -14.24 -6.85
C ALA A 41 6.50 -14.87 -8.04
N LYS A 42 5.32 -15.44 -7.79
CA LYS A 42 4.48 -16.06 -8.83
C LYS A 42 4.01 -15.05 -9.88
N ARG A 43 3.67 -13.82 -9.46
CA ARG A 43 3.15 -12.77 -10.35
C ARG A 43 4.25 -11.89 -10.95
N GLY A 44 5.49 -11.99 -10.46
CA GLY A 44 6.61 -11.15 -10.92
C GLY A 44 6.44 -9.68 -10.54
N CYS A 45 5.76 -9.38 -9.42
CA CYS A 45 5.51 -8.01 -8.96
C CYS A 45 5.90 -7.83 -7.49
N SER A 46 5.93 -6.59 -6.99
CA SER A 46 6.32 -6.34 -5.61
C SER A 46 5.26 -6.83 -4.60
N MET A 47 5.70 -7.21 -3.40
CA MET A 47 4.81 -7.57 -2.28
C MET A 47 3.78 -6.47 -1.97
N SER A 48 4.16 -5.20 -2.07
CA SER A 48 3.24 -4.07 -1.88
C SER A 48 2.15 -4.04 -2.95
N HIS A 49 2.48 -4.37 -4.21
CA HIS A 49 1.49 -4.42 -5.29
C HIS A 49 0.46 -5.53 -5.06
N VAL A 50 0.92 -6.73 -4.64
CA VAL A 50 0.02 -7.82 -4.24
C VAL A 50 -0.88 -7.40 -3.07
N MET A 51 -0.31 -6.74 -2.06
CA MET A 51 -1.07 -6.27 -0.90
C MET A 51 -2.13 -5.24 -1.29
N THR A 52 -1.78 -4.27 -2.14
CA THR A 52 -2.73 -3.28 -2.68
C THR A 52 -3.87 -3.98 -3.41
N GLN A 53 -3.57 -4.94 -4.28
CA GLN A 53 -4.59 -5.69 -5.00
C GLN A 53 -5.53 -6.45 -4.04
N TRP A 54 -5.00 -7.19 -3.06
CA TRP A 54 -5.82 -7.91 -2.08
C TRP A 54 -6.71 -6.98 -1.25
N LEU A 55 -6.19 -5.81 -0.88
CA LEU A 55 -6.96 -4.83 -0.14
C LEU A 55 -8.07 -4.20 -1.01
N SER A 56 -7.81 -3.99 -2.31
CA SER A 56 -8.83 -3.56 -3.27
C SER A 56 -9.92 -4.62 -3.45
N GLU A 57 -9.53 -5.89 -3.65
CA GLU A 57 -10.46 -7.03 -3.77
C GLU A 57 -11.32 -7.22 -2.52
N ALA A 58 -10.75 -6.96 -1.34
CA ALA A 58 -11.48 -6.99 -0.08
C ALA A 58 -12.43 -5.78 0.12
N GLY A 59 -12.58 -4.91 -0.88
CA GLY A 59 -13.40 -3.70 -0.82
C GLY A 59 -12.87 -2.67 0.17
N ARG A 60 -11.59 -2.77 0.57
CA ARG A 60 -10.95 -1.84 1.52
C ARG A 60 -10.36 -0.62 0.83
N PHE A 61 -10.16 -0.69 -0.48
CA PHE A 61 -9.80 0.44 -1.32
C PHE A 61 -10.63 0.36 -2.60
N ARG A 62 -11.37 1.43 -2.91
CA ARG A 62 -11.90 1.62 -4.26
C ARG A 62 -10.75 2.24 -5.04
N GLY A 63 -9.99 1.41 -5.76
CA GLY A 63 -8.94 1.91 -6.65
C GLY A 63 -9.59 2.84 -7.66
N ASP A 64 -9.12 4.09 -7.72
CA ASP A 64 -9.27 4.85 -8.95
C ASP A 64 -8.33 4.20 -9.96
N ASP A 65 -8.86 3.72 -11.07
CA ASP A 65 -8.13 3.04 -12.15
C ASP A 65 -7.20 4.01 -12.91
N SER A 66 -6.41 4.81 -12.19
CA SER A 66 -5.38 5.69 -12.73
C SER A 66 -4.16 4.84 -13.13
N GLN A 67 -4.38 4.06 -14.18
CA GLN A 67 -3.38 3.47 -15.04
C GLN A 67 -2.71 4.60 -15.83
N GLY A 68 -1.44 4.90 -15.53
CA GLY A 68 -0.59 5.64 -16.47
C GLY A 68 0.33 6.69 -15.87
N ALA A 69 1.61 6.33 -15.72
CA ALA A 69 2.73 7.08 -16.30
C ALA A 69 4.02 6.33 -15.97
N GLY A 70 4.45 5.48 -16.90
CA GLY A 70 5.86 5.20 -17.04
C GLY A 70 6.59 6.52 -17.26
N GLY A 71 7.47 6.87 -16.33
CA GLY A 71 8.29 8.07 -16.38
C GLY A 71 9.69 7.76 -15.87
N ALA A 72 10.36 6.79 -16.47
CA ALA A 72 11.81 6.78 -16.46
C ALA A 72 12.27 7.97 -17.32
N SER A 73 12.63 9.07 -16.69
CA SER A 73 13.46 10.10 -17.30
C SER A 73 14.71 10.23 -16.46
N VAL A 74 15.76 9.57 -16.94
CA VAL A 74 17.15 9.76 -16.53
C VAL A 74 17.59 11.10 -17.11
N THR A 75 18.09 11.98 -16.26
CA THR A 75 18.98 13.08 -16.63
C THR A 75 20.31 12.87 -15.95
#